data_AF-A0A9E0UDC0-F1
#
_entry.id   AF-A0A9E0UDC0-F1
#
_cell.length_a   1.000
_cell.length_b   1.000
_cell.length_c   1.000
_cell.angle_alpha   90.00
_cell.angle_beta   90.00
_cell.angle_gamma   90.00
#
_symmetry.space_group_name_H-M   'P 1'
#
loop_
_entity.id
_entity.type
_entity.pdbx_description
1 polymer ?
#
loop_
_entity_poly.entity_id
_entity_poly.type
_entity_poly.pdbx_seq_one_letter_code
_entity_poly.pdbx_strand_id
1 'polypeptide(L)'
;MAARACGRLGLVLGLGILGCASSPPSSFYTLSPLPAAQGRASLADGAIGIGLGPVTFPVFLDRPQIVTRDPANRLALDEFHRWGGTLQDDFLRVWSENLSHLVGTSRIVIFPSEVRYPLDFRVTC
;
A
#
# COMPACT_ATOMS: atom_id res chain seq x y z
N MET A 1 -63.25 -37.35 -41.19
CA MET A 1 -62.24 -38.43 -41.04
C MET A 1 -61.05 -37.86 -40.29
N ALA A 2 -60.55 -38.62 -39.31
CA ALA A 2 -59.44 -38.32 -38.40
C ALA A 2 -58.10 -38.04 -39.15
N ALA A 3 -57.02 -37.49 -38.57
CA ALA A 3 -56.54 -37.55 -37.19
C ALA A 3 -55.51 -36.43 -36.85
N ARG A 4 -55.52 -36.01 -35.56
CA ARG A 4 -54.43 -35.68 -34.60
C ARG A 4 -52.98 -35.68 -35.13
N ALA A 5 -51.99 -34.88 -34.68
CA ALA A 5 -51.78 -34.27 -33.36
C ALA A 5 -50.64 -33.21 -33.42
N CYS A 6 -50.70 -32.27 -32.49
CA CYS A 6 -49.63 -31.87 -31.57
C CYS A 6 -48.22 -31.57 -32.10
N GLY A 7 -47.88 -30.27 -32.03
CA GLY A 7 -46.63 -29.85 -31.40
C GLY A 7 -45.47 -29.58 -32.36
N ARG A 8 -45.02 -28.34 -32.39
CA ARG A 8 -43.99 -27.87 -31.44
C ARG A 8 -43.64 -26.41 -31.72
N LEU A 9 -43.79 -25.59 -30.68
CA LEU A 9 -43.13 -24.32 -30.47
C LEU A 9 -41.63 -24.47 -30.83
N GLY A 10 -41.16 -23.81 -31.87
CA GLY A 10 -39.77 -23.84 -32.32
C GLY A 10 -38.93 -22.69 -31.76
N LEU A 11 -38.70 -22.74 -30.44
CA LEU A 11 -37.57 -22.20 -29.66
C LEU A 11 -36.73 -21.05 -30.28
N VAL A 12 -37.04 -19.80 -29.93
CA VAL A 12 -36.03 -18.72 -29.83
C VAL A 12 -35.34 -18.89 -28.48
N LEU A 13 -34.13 -19.48 -28.43
CA LEU A 13 -33.17 -19.20 -27.35
C LEU A 13 -31.82 -19.88 -27.62
N GLY A 14 -30.74 -19.10 -27.61
CA GLY A 14 -29.39 -19.65 -27.58
C GLY A 14 -28.30 -18.71 -28.07
N LEU A 15 -28.40 -17.40 -27.82
CA LEU A 15 -27.23 -16.52 -27.96
C LEU A 15 -26.31 -16.79 -26.76
N GLY A 16 -25.10 -17.25 -27.05
CA GLY A 16 -24.16 -17.83 -26.09
C GLY A 16 -23.80 -16.92 -24.92
N ILE A 17 -23.98 -17.44 -23.71
CA ILE A 17 -23.40 -16.88 -22.49
C ILE A 17 -22.11 -17.65 -22.20
N LEU A 18 -21.09 -17.45 -23.04
CA LEU A 18 -19.72 -17.89 -22.76
C LEU A 18 -18.88 -16.65 -22.47
N GLY A 19 -19.08 -16.10 -21.28
CA GLY A 19 -18.38 -14.92 -20.79
C GLY A 19 -17.90 -15.13 -19.37
N CYS A 20 -17.19 -16.22 -19.07
CA CYS A 20 -16.39 -16.31 -17.85
C CYS A 20 -15.12 -15.46 -18.03
N ALA A 21 -15.27 -14.14 -18.02
CA ALA A 21 -14.13 -13.23 -17.95
C ALA A 21 -13.60 -13.25 -16.52
N SER A 22 -12.62 -14.10 -16.23
CA SER A 22 -11.88 -14.04 -14.97
C SER A 22 -10.97 -12.81 -15.00
N SER A 23 -11.07 -11.94 -13.99
CA SER A 23 -10.11 -10.85 -13.82
C SER A 23 -8.70 -11.41 -13.58
N PRO A 24 -7.65 -10.77 -14.11
CA PRO A 24 -6.28 -11.11 -13.74
C PRO A 24 -6.07 -11.06 -12.22
N PRO A 25 -5.19 -11.91 -11.67
CA PRO A 25 -4.87 -11.87 -10.24
C PRO A 25 -4.21 -10.54 -9.87
N SER A 26 -4.42 -10.10 -8.63
CA SER A 26 -3.76 -8.91 -8.07
C SER A 26 -2.56 -9.28 -7.20
N SER A 27 -1.53 -8.45 -7.24
CA SER A 27 -0.33 -8.52 -6.39
C SER A 27 -0.33 -7.36 -5.41
N PHE A 28 0.04 -7.64 -4.17
CA PHE A 28 0.06 -6.68 -3.07
C PHE A 28 1.49 -6.46 -2.58
N TYR A 29 1.86 -5.20 -2.36
CA TYR A 29 3.22 -4.77 -2.04
C TYR A 29 3.26 -4.00 -0.74
N THR A 30 4.35 -4.15 0.00
CA THR A 30 4.70 -3.32 1.16
C THR A 30 6.15 -2.88 1.06
N LEU A 31 6.48 -1.79 1.73
CA LEU A 31 7.83 -1.30 1.90
C LEU A 31 8.57 -2.20 2.88
N SER A 32 9.81 -2.53 2.53
CA SER A 32 10.71 -3.28 3.40
C SER A 32 11.72 -2.33 4.06
N PRO A 33 11.98 -2.46 5.38
CA PRO A 33 13.07 -1.76 6.02
C PRO A 33 14.43 -2.21 5.46
N LEU A 34 15.44 -1.39 5.67
CA LEU A 34 16.83 -1.75 5.43
C LEU A 34 17.21 -2.93 6.33
N PRO A 35 18.03 -3.88 5.84
CA PRO A 35 18.51 -4.98 6.67
C PRO A 35 19.26 -4.44 7.89
N ALA A 36 18.94 -4.94 9.09
CA ALA A 36 19.50 -4.46 10.36
C ALA A 36 21.05 -4.53 10.49
N ALA A 37 21.72 -5.28 9.61
CA ALA A 37 23.18 -5.35 9.54
C ALA A 37 23.81 -4.14 8.81
N GLN A 38 23.02 -3.39 8.04
CA GLN A 38 23.48 -2.23 7.28
C GLN A 38 23.28 -0.98 8.13
N GLY A 39 24.32 -0.61 8.89
CA GLY A 39 24.39 0.72 9.51
C GLY A 39 24.03 0.82 10.99
N ARG A 40 24.24 -0.21 11.81
CA ARG A 40 24.19 -0.03 13.27
C ARG A 40 25.25 0.99 13.71
N ALA A 41 24.86 2.24 13.93
CA ALA A 41 25.63 3.15 14.76
C ALA A 41 25.53 2.66 16.21
N SER A 42 26.67 2.38 16.85
CA SER A 42 26.72 2.13 18.28
C SER A 42 26.89 3.48 18.99
N LEU A 43 25.80 4.22 19.19
CA LEU A 43 25.86 5.41 20.04
C LEU A 43 25.93 4.97 21.52
N ALA A 44 26.99 5.38 22.20
CA ALA A 44 27.21 5.11 23.62
C ALA A 44 26.47 6.11 24.51
N ASP A 45 25.87 5.58 25.59
CA ASP A 45 25.44 6.21 26.85
C ASP A 45 24.38 7.32 26.89
N GLY A 46 23.63 7.51 25.79
CA GLY A 46 22.39 8.28 25.82
C GLY A 46 21.48 7.88 24.68
N ALA A 47 20.35 7.24 24.98
CA ALA A 47 19.37 6.94 23.94
C ALA A 47 18.78 8.26 23.42
N ILE A 48 19.19 8.66 22.21
CA ILE A 48 18.71 9.86 21.52
C ILE A 48 17.22 9.71 21.23
N GLY A 49 16.41 10.67 21.67
CA GLY A 49 15.00 10.77 21.35
C GLY A 49 14.77 11.46 20.01
N ILE A 50 14.08 10.80 19.09
CA ILE A 50 13.75 11.33 17.76
C ILE A 50 12.24 11.36 17.57
N GLY A 51 11.71 12.55 17.27
CA GLY A 51 10.33 12.73 16.85
C GLY A 51 10.21 12.78 15.34
N LEU A 52 9.30 11.99 14.78
CA LEU A 52 8.90 12.06 13.38
C LEU A 52 7.62 12.89 13.27
N GLY A 53 7.70 14.01 12.56
CA GLY A 53 6.56 14.87 12.29
C GLY A 53 5.47 14.15 11.49
N PRO A 54 4.25 14.71 11.47
CA PRO A 54 3.20 14.16 10.62
C PRO A 54 3.66 14.21 9.16
N VAL A 55 3.53 13.10 8.47
CA VAL A 55 3.85 13.00 7.06
C VAL A 55 2.53 13.03 6.29
N THR A 56 2.38 13.97 5.36
CA THR A 56 1.19 14.08 4.53
C THR A 56 1.54 13.74 3.10
N PHE A 57 0.94 12.68 2.58
CA PHE A 57 1.10 12.33 1.17
C PHE A 57 0.12 13.13 0.32
N PRO A 58 0.47 13.45 -0.94
CA PRO A 58 -0.51 13.96 -1.89
C PRO A 58 -1.72 13.04 -1.98
N VAL A 59 -2.93 13.61 -2.03
CA VAL A 59 -4.21 12.86 -2.01
C VAL A 59 -4.29 11.81 -3.11
N PHE A 60 -3.62 12.00 -4.25
CA PHE A 60 -3.61 11.01 -5.33
C PHE A 60 -2.83 9.73 -4.99
N LEU A 61 -2.00 9.73 -3.95
CA LEU A 61 -1.30 8.54 -3.41
C LEU A 61 -2.09 7.85 -2.29
N ASP A 62 -3.15 8.48 -1.77
CA ASP A 62 -4.00 7.90 -0.73
C ASP A 62 -5.00 6.90 -1.34
N ARG A 63 -4.45 5.80 -1.88
CA ARG A 63 -5.20 4.75 -2.53
C ARG A 63 -4.42 3.44 -2.60
N PRO A 64 -5.11 2.30 -2.76
CA PRO A 64 -4.43 1.01 -2.89
C PRO A 64 -3.62 0.86 -4.18
N GLN A 65 -3.99 1.49 -5.29
CA GLN A 65 -3.26 1.32 -6.55
C GLN A 65 -1.88 1.98 -6.50
N ILE A 66 -0.87 1.32 -7.08
CA ILE A 66 0.42 1.97 -7.32
C ILE A 66 0.23 3.05 -8.38
N VAL A 67 0.68 4.27 -8.05
CA VAL A 67 0.60 5.43 -8.93
C VAL A 67 1.98 5.72 -9.52
N THR A 68 2.05 5.85 -10.83
CA THR A 68 3.24 6.30 -11.55
C THR A 68 2.93 7.60 -12.30
N ARG A 69 3.95 8.41 -12.58
CA ARG A 69 3.81 9.61 -13.40
C ARG A 69 4.41 9.35 -14.78
N ASP A 70 3.65 9.60 -15.84
CA ASP A 70 4.15 9.54 -17.21
C ASP A 70 4.84 10.86 -17.62
N PRO A 71 5.66 10.87 -18.69
CA PRO A 71 6.31 12.10 -19.17
C PRO A 71 5.34 13.20 -19.63
N ALA A 72 4.08 12.88 -19.89
CA ALA A 72 3.05 13.82 -20.33
C ALA A 72 2.30 14.47 -19.16
N ASN A 73 2.88 14.43 -17.95
CA ASN A 73 2.28 14.96 -16.72
C ASN A 73 0.94 14.30 -16.37
N ARG A 74 0.79 13.01 -16.66
CA ARG A 74 -0.38 12.22 -16.27
C ARG A 74 -0.01 11.25 -15.16
N LEU A 75 -1.01 10.93 -14.34
CA LEU A 75 -0.92 9.86 -13.36
C LEU A 75 -1.47 8.59 -13.99
N ALA A 76 -0.64 7.56 -14.04
CA ALA A 76 -1.05 6.20 -14.42
C ALA A 76 -1.22 5.36 -13.16
N LEU A 77 -2.29 4.59 -13.12
CA LEU A 77 -2.66 3.73 -11.99
C LEU A 77 -2.52 2.28 -12.42
N ASP A 78 -1.87 1.47 -11.59
CA ASP A 78 -1.83 0.03 -11.82
C ASP A 78 -3.05 -0.66 -11.20
N GLU A 79 -3.83 -1.35 -12.02
CA GLU A 79 -5.06 -2.01 -11.60
C GLU A 79 -4.80 -3.31 -10.81
N PHE A 80 -3.67 -3.98 -11.09
CA PHE A 80 -3.34 -5.30 -10.58
C PHE A 80 -2.19 -5.27 -9.56
N HIS A 81 -1.42 -4.20 -9.50
CA HIS A 81 -0.37 -3.99 -8.51
C HIS A 81 -0.79 -2.93 -7.49
N ARG A 82 -0.88 -3.35 -6.23
CA ARG A 82 -1.49 -2.55 -5.17
C ARG A 82 -0.62 -2.53 -3.93
N TRP A 83 -0.69 -1.46 -3.15
CA TRP A 83 -0.21 -1.47 -1.78
C TRP A 83 -1.06 -2.40 -0.93
N GLY A 84 -0.41 -3.15 -0.04
CA GLY A 84 -1.04 -4.05 0.93
C GLY A 84 -1.72 -3.31 2.10
N GLY A 85 -1.56 -1.99 2.16
CA GLY A 85 -2.14 -1.08 3.15
C GLY A 85 -2.07 0.37 2.64
N THR A 86 -2.21 1.35 3.54
CA THR A 86 -1.97 2.74 3.15
C THR A 86 -0.47 2.94 2.94
N LEU A 87 -0.08 3.62 1.86
CA LEU A 87 1.34 3.90 1.60
C LEU A 87 1.96 4.79 2.70
N GLN A 88 1.16 5.69 3.27
CA GLN A 88 1.60 6.61 4.31
C GLN A 88 1.95 5.86 5.61
N ASP A 89 1.10 4.94 6.07
CA ASP A 89 1.37 4.17 7.30
C ASP A 89 2.59 3.26 7.11
N ASP A 90 2.68 2.63 5.94
CA ASP A 90 3.79 1.73 5.61
C ASP A 90 5.12 2.49 5.50
N PHE A 91 5.09 3.71 4.95
CA PHE A 91 6.23 4.62 4.93
C PHE A 91 6.67 5.02 6.34
N LEU A 92 5.73 5.46 7.19
CA LEU A 92 6.04 5.88 8.56
C LEU A 92 6.64 4.74 9.39
N ARG A 93 6.11 3.52 9.23
CA ARG A 93 6.64 2.30 9.85
C ARG A 93 8.07 2.03 9.41
N VAL A 94 8.31 1.92 8.10
CA VAL A 94 9.65 1.63 7.55
C VAL A 94 10.65 2.73 7.88
N TRP A 95 10.23 4.00 7.85
CA TRP A 95 11.09 5.12 8.20
C TRP A 95 11.53 5.09 9.66
N SER A 96 10.60 4.79 10.57
CA SER A 96 10.88 4.59 12.00
C SER A 96 11.84 3.42 12.22
N GLU A 97 11.61 2.26 11.59
CA GLU A 97 12.48 1.09 11.69
C GLU A 97 13.90 1.40 11.18
N ASN A 98 14.01 2.05 10.02
CA ASN A 98 15.30 2.44 9.45
C ASN A 98 16.06 3.39 10.36
N LEU A 99 15.41 4.41 10.90
CA LEU A 99 16.06 5.33 11.83
C LEU A 99 16.50 4.64 13.12
N SER A 100 15.70 3.71 13.63
CA SER A 100 16.06 2.90 14.80
C SER A 100 17.35 2.13 14.55
N HIS A 101 17.44 1.48 13.38
CA HIS A 101 18.62 0.72 13.00
C HIS A 101 19.84 1.59 12.71
N LEU A 102 19.68 2.68 11.96
CA LEU A 102 20.77 3.54 11.52
C LEU A 102 21.37 4.38 12.64
N VAL A 103 20.52 4.86 13.57
CA VAL A 103 20.96 5.68 14.71
C VAL A 103 21.28 4.82 15.94
N GLY A 104 20.73 3.62 16.03
CA GLY A 104 20.89 2.75 17.19
C GLY A 104 20.05 3.19 18.39
N THR A 105 18.87 3.78 18.16
CA THR A 105 17.95 4.22 19.22
C THR A 105 16.59 3.56 19.11
N SER A 106 16.00 3.17 20.24
CA SER A 106 14.61 2.73 20.32
C SER A 106 13.64 3.88 20.63
N ARG A 107 14.14 5.09 20.87
CA ARG A 107 13.35 6.26 21.26
C ARG A 107 12.87 7.04 20.04
N ILE A 108 11.99 6.42 19.27
CA ILE A 108 11.33 7.06 18.11
C ILE A 108 9.86 7.25 18.40
N VAL A 109 9.36 8.47 18.20
CA VAL A 109 7.94 8.83 18.35
C VAL A 109 7.41 9.35 17.02
N ILE A 110 6.28 8.83 16.55
CA ILE A 110 5.59 9.31 15.35
C ILE A 110 4.43 10.21 15.79
N PHE A 111 4.39 11.46 15.34
CA PHE A 111 3.30 12.37 15.70
C PHE A 111 2.04 12.14 14.85
N PRO A 112 0.82 12.29 15.43
CA PRO A 112 0.54 12.77 16.79
C PRO A 112 0.48 11.63 17.83
N SER A 113 1.54 11.45 18.61
CA SER A 113 1.59 10.50 19.73
C SER A 113 2.07 11.19 21.01
N GLU A 114 1.80 10.58 22.16
CA GLU A 114 2.32 11.05 23.45
C GLU A 114 3.84 10.87 23.53
N VAL A 115 4.54 11.95 23.87
CA VAL A 115 5.99 11.95 24.05
C VAL A 115 6.32 11.53 25.49
N ARG A 116 7.03 10.41 25.66
CA ARG A 116 7.35 9.81 26.97
C ARG A 116 8.79 10.03 27.45
N TYR A 117 9.59 10.69 26.63
CA TYR A 117 11.00 11.00 26.87
C TYR A 117 11.36 12.30 26.14
N PRO A 118 12.38 13.05 26.59
CA PRO A 118 12.87 14.21 25.85
C PRO A 118 13.19 13.86 24.40
N LEU A 119 12.78 14.73 23.47
CA LEU A 119 13.16 14.63 22.07
C LEU A 119 14.37 15.53 21.85
N ASP A 120 15.46 14.95 21.38
CA ASP A 120 16.68 15.67 21.02
C ASP A 120 16.56 16.23 19.59
N PHE A 121 15.88 15.50 18.71
CA PHE A 121 15.67 15.88 17.32
C PHE A 121 14.21 15.69 16.90
N ARG A 122 13.79 16.53 15.94
CA ARG A 122 12.52 16.35 15.22
C ARG A 122 12.79 16.39 13.73
N VAL A 123 12.33 15.35 13.03
CA VAL A 123 12.43 15.25 11.57
C VAL A 123 11.05 15.49 10.98
N THR A 124 10.95 16.43 10.05
CA THR A 124 9.71 16.81 9.36
C THR A 124 9.93 16.76 7.85
N CYS A 125 8.91 16.33 7.10
CA CYS A 125 8.90 16.32 5.64
C CYS A 125 7.95 17.38 5.10
#